data_AF-A0A3N0BUX3-F1
#
_entry.id   AF-A0A3N0BUX3-F1
#
_cell.length_a   1.000
_cell.length_b   1.000
_cell.length_c   1.000
_cell.angle_alpha   90.00
_cell.angle_beta   90.00
_cell.angle_gamma   90.00
#
_symmetry.space_group_name_H-M   'P 1'
#
loop_
_entity.id
_entity.type
_entity.pdbx_description
1 polymer ?
#
loop_
_entity_poly.entity_id
_entity_poly.type
_entity_poly.pdbx_seq_one_letter_code
_entity_poly.pdbx_strand_id
1 'polypeptide(L)'
;MAKEKDVKLITVQKLNPELYEQVLIGKMSVNDAYNEVKRQQLGLTEFRGTNTSKKDFATDFKRIVKLHGVSLEEVIGEVKKNFPYTWKDFLKP
;
A
#
# COMPACT_ATOMS: atom_id res chain seq x y z
N MET A 1 -2.12 20.21 -21.81
CA MET A 1 -2.22 18.95 -21.03
C MET A 1 -2.82 19.30 -19.68
N ALA A 2 -3.98 18.74 -19.30
CA ALA A 2 -4.52 18.93 -17.95
C ALA A 2 -3.49 18.41 -16.94
N LYS A 3 -3.26 19.13 -15.83
CA LYS A 3 -2.29 18.67 -14.83
C LYS A 3 -2.84 17.37 -14.23
N GLU A 4 -1.99 16.39 -13.95
CA GLU A 4 -2.39 15.06 -13.46
C GLU A 4 -3.33 15.13 -12.24
N LYS A 5 -3.16 16.14 -11.38
CA LYS A 5 -4.06 16.44 -10.25
C LYS A 5 -5.50 16.72 -10.69
N ASP A 6 -5.70 17.44 -11.79
CA ASP A 6 -7.02 17.82 -12.30
C ASP A 6 -7.78 16.57 -12.78
N VAL A 7 -7.07 15.65 -13.45
CA VAL A 7 -7.64 14.38 -13.92
C VAL A 7 -8.05 13.49 -12.74
N LYS A 8 -7.21 13.40 -11.71
CA LYS A 8 -7.51 12.65 -10.49
C LYS A 8 -8.71 13.24 -9.75
N LEU A 9 -8.76 14.56 -9.63
CA LEU A 9 -9.85 15.25 -8.95
C LEU A 9 -11.20 15.05 -9.66
N ILE A 10 -11.22 15.15 -11.00
CA ILE A 10 -12.41 14.85 -11.81
C ILE A 10 -12.85 13.40 -11.63
N THR A 11 -11.89 12.47 -11.54
CA THR A 11 -12.20 11.04 -11.33
C THR A 11 -12.86 10.81 -9.98
N VAL A 12 -12.34 11.43 -8.91
CA VAL A 12 -12.94 11.36 -7.56
C VAL A 12 -14.35 11.96 -7.58
N GLN A 13 -14.52 13.15 -8.16
CA GLN A 13 -15.82 13.82 -8.26
C GLN A 13 -16.90 12.96 -8.93
N LYS A 14 -16.55 12.26 -10.02
CA LYS A 14 -17.49 11.42 -10.78
C LYS A 14 -17.87 10.13 -10.07
N LEU A 15 -16.95 9.55 -9.31
CA LEU A 15 -17.10 8.19 -8.78
C LEU A 15 -17.48 8.16 -7.31
N ASN A 16 -17.07 9.17 -6.52
CA ASN A 16 -17.42 9.27 -5.11
C ASN A 16 -17.47 10.76 -4.68
N PRO A 17 -18.67 11.38 -4.74
CA PRO A 17 -18.86 12.78 -4.37
C PRO A 17 -18.50 13.11 -2.91
N GLU A 18 -18.69 12.18 -1.98
CA GLU A 18 -18.35 12.40 -0.56
C GLU A 18 -16.84 12.54 -0.37
N LEU A 19 -16.04 11.71 -1.03
CA LEU A 19 -14.58 11.84 -1.01
C LEU A 19 -14.12 13.13 -1.69
N TYR A 20 -14.83 13.57 -2.73
CA TYR A 20 -14.55 14.87 -3.36
C TYR A 20 -14.78 16.03 -2.39
N GLU A 21 -15.88 16.03 -1.63
CA GLU A 21 -16.12 17.05 -0.59
C GLU A 21 -15.04 17.03 0.49
N GLN A 22 -14.59 15.85 0.93
CA GLN A 22 -13.51 15.72 1.90
C GLN A 22 -12.18 16.31 1.40
N VAL A 23 -11.92 16.23 0.10
CA VAL A 23 -10.77 16.88 -0.54
C VAL A 23 -10.94 18.40 -0.58
N LEU A 24 -12.15 18.90 -0.91
CA LEU A 24 -12.42 20.35 -0.96
C LEU A 24 -12.28 21.02 0.41
N ILE A 25 -12.74 20.37 1.48
CA ILE A 25 -12.59 20.87 2.86
C ILE A 25 -11.20 20.61 3.45
N GLY A 26 -10.27 20.03 2.67
CA GLY A 26 -8.88 19.79 3.08
C GLY A 26 -8.69 18.67 4.09
N LYS A 27 -9.70 17.85 4.38
CA LYS A 27 -9.58 16.68 5.27
C LYS A 27 -8.79 15.53 4.63
N MET A 28 -8.74 15.48 3.30
CA MET A 28 -8.07 14.41 2.55
C MET A 28 -7.31 14.99 1.35
N SER A 29 -6.19 14.37 0.96
CA SER A 29 -5.49 14.77 -0.26
C SER A 29 -6.18 14.19 -1.51
N VAL A 30 -6.05 14.88 -2.66
CA VAL A 30 -6.57 14.40 -3.96
C VAL A 30 -6.04 12.99 -4.29
N ASN A 31 -4.79 12.69 -3.92
CA ASN A 31 -4.19 11.37 -4.16
C ASN A 31 -4.80 10.28 -3.28
N ASP A 32 -5.06 10.57 -2.00
CA ASP A 32 -5.64 9.59 -1.09
C ASP A 32 -7.08 9.28 -1.49
N ALA A 33 -7.87 10.30 -1.81
CA ALA A 33 -9.23 10.13 -2.32
C ALA A 33 -9.27 9.33 -3.63
N TYR A 34 -8.33 9.61 -4.54
CA TYR A 34 -8.19 8.85 -5.78
C TYR A 34 -7.83 7.38 -5.54
N ASN A 35 -6.90 7.11 -4.62
CA ASN A 35 -6.52 5.74 -4.28
C ASN A 35 -7.69 4.98 -3.64
N GLU A 36 -8.46 5.64 -2.78
CA GLU A 36 -9.63 5.08 -2.12
C GLU A 36 -10.72 4.69 -3.14
N VAL A 37 -11.02 5.59 -4.08
CA VAL A 37 -11.95 5.31 -5.19
C VAL A 37 -11.48 4.11 -6.01
N LYS A 38 -10.18 4.02 -6.33
CA LYS A 38 -9.64 2.89 -7.09
C LYS A 38 -9.63 1.59 -6.31
N ARG A 39 -9.38 1.65 -5.00
CA ARG A 39 -9.51 0.51 -4.08
C ARG A 39 -10.92 -0.07 -4.12
N GLN A 40 -11.93 0.78 -3.97
CA GLN A 40 -13.34 0.39 -4.00
C GLN A 40 -13.73 -0.20 -5.36
N GLN A 41 -13.31 0.41 -6.47
CA GLN A 41 -13.58 -0.11 -7.82
C GLN A 41 -12.98 -1.49 -8.09
N LEU A 42 -11.79 -1.76 -7.56
CA LEU A 42 -11.07 -3.02 -7.80
C LEU A 42 -11.33 -4.10 -6.74
N GLY A 43 -12.12 -3.79 -5.70
CA GLY A 43 -12.37 -4.71 -4.58
C GLY A 43 -11.11 -5.10 -3.82
N LEU A 44 -10.09 -4.23 -3.79
CA LEU A 44 -8.82 -4.50 -3.15
C LEU A 44 -8.85 -4.09 -1.68
N THR A 45 -8.05 -4.76 -0.85
CA THR A 45 -7.82 -4.31 0.54
C THR A 45 -6.97 -3.05 0.59
N GLU A 46 -6.05 -2.88 -0.36
CA GLU A 46 -5.23 -1.68 -0.54
C GLU A 46 -5.00 -1.38 -2.04
N PHE A 47 -5.03 -0.10 -2.42
CA PHE A 47 -4.59 0.38 -3.73
C PHE A 47 -3.53 1.47 -3.55
N ARG A 48 -2.39 1.31 -4.23
CA ARG A 48 -1.27 2.27 -4.22
C ARG A 48 -0.99 2.75 -5.63
N GLY A 49 -1.31 4.02 -5.92
CA GLY A 49 -1.00 4.66 -7.20
C GLY A 49 0.50 4.88 -7.44
N THR A 50 0.84 5.35 -8.63
CA THR A 50 2.22 5.47 -9.18
C THR A 50 3.18 6.41 -8.44
N ASN A 51 2.74 7.11 -7.39
CA ASN A 51 3.57 8.04 -6.60
C ASN A 51 3.53 7.76 -5.09
N THR A 52 3.09 6.57 -4.68
CA THR A 52 3.27 6.13 -3.30
C THR A 52 4.77 5.94 -3.07
N SER A 53 5.35 6.56 -2.04
CA SER A 53 6.80 6.49 -1.82
C SER A 53 7.25 5.03 -1.87
N LYS A 54 8.31 4.76 -2.63
CA LYS A 54 8.98 3.46 -2.64
C LYS A 54 9.54 3.21 -1.23
N LYS A 55 8.69 2.79 -0.31
CA LYS A 55 9.17 2.18 0.92
C LYS A 55 9.75 0.86 0.49
N ASP A 56 11.06 0.79 0.59
CA ASP A 56 11.80 -0.42 0.31
C ASP A 56 11.29 -1.54 1.24
N PHE A 57 11.28 -2.76 0.74
CA PHE A 57 10.82 -3.94 1.47
C PHE A 57 11.46 -4.01 2.87
N ALA A 58 12.74 -3.65 2.97
CA ALA A 58 13.46 -3.61 4.24
C ALA A 58 12.83 -2.65 5.28
N THR A 59 12.25 -1.54 4.85
CA THR A 59 11.60 -0.56 5.75
C THR A 59 10.28 -1.10 6.28
N ASP A 60 9.46 -1.68 5.41
CA ASP A 60 8.18 -2.25 5.80
C ASP A 60 8.39 -3.51 6.66
N PHE A 61 9.37 -4.35 6.31
CA PHE A 61 9.74 -5.52 7.11
C PHE A 61 10.23 -5.14 8.52
N LYS A 62 11.12 -4.14 8.65
CA LYS A 62 11.55 -3.62 9.96
C LYS A 62 10.37 -3.12 10.80
N ARG A 63 9.38 -2.49 10.17
CA ARG A 63 8.18 -2.01 10.85
C ARG A 63 7.33 -3.18 11.36
N ILE A 64 7.13 -4.22 10.56
CA ILE A 64 6.36 -5.41 10.94
C ILE A 64 7.03 -6.12 12.12
N VAL A 65 8.34 -6.35 12.05
CA VAL A 65 9.16 -6.93 13.14
C VAL A 65 8.95 -6.14 14.44
N LYS A 66 9.02 -4.81 14.37
CA LYS A 66 8.80 -3.93 15.54
C LYS A 66 7.37 -4.00 16.08
N LEU A 67 6.35 -4.01 15.21
CA LEU A 67 4.94 -3.99 15.60
C LEU A 67 4.51 -5.30 16.28
N HIS A 68 5.01 -6.41 15.77
CA HIS A 68 4.63 -7.74 16.25
C HIS A 68 5.60 -8.30 17.29
N GLY A 69 6.69 -7.58 17.59
CA GLY A 69 7.69 -7.99 18.58
C GLY A 69 8.40 -9.30 18.22
N VAL A 70 8.33 -9.72 16.96
CA VAL A 70 8.95 -10.95 16.46
C VAL A 70 10.39 -10.69 16.05
N SER A 71 11.26 -11.65 16.34
CA SER A 71 12.65 -11.65 15.90
C SER A 71 12.78 -12.06 14.44
N LEU A 72 13.92 -11.72 13.80
CA LEU A 72 14.20 -12.14 12.42
C LEU A 72 14.30 -13.67 12.34
N GLU A 73 14.83 -14.31 13.39
CA GLU A 73 15.02 -15.75 13.52
C GLU A 73 13.69 -16.50 13.53
N GLU A 74 12.69 -16.01 14.26
CA GLU A 74 11.34 -16.58 14.29
C GLU A 74 10.67 -16.50 12.92
N VAL A 75 10.80 -15.35 12.25
CA VAL A 75 10.24 -15.18 10.89
C VAL A 75 10.92 -16.13 9.90
N ILE A 76 12.25 -16.26 9.96
CA ILE A 76 12.98 -17.23 9.13
C ILE A 76 12.54 -18.66 9.44
N GLY A 77 12.35 -19.02 10.71
CA GLY A 77 11.85 -20.33 11.14
C GLY A 77 10.47 -20.66 10.54
N GLU A 78 9.53 -19.73 10.63
CA GLU A 78 8.19 -19.89 10.05
C GLU A 78 8.20 -19.95 8.52
N VAL A 79 9.03 -19.14 7.85
CA VAL A 79 9.20 -19.26 6.39
C VAL A 79 9.78 -20.62 6.03
N LYS A 80 10.76 -21.12 6.80
CA LYS A 80 11.35 -22.44 6.54
C LYS A 80 10.34 -23.57 6.68
N LYS A 81 9.46 -23.48 7.69
CA LYS A 81 8.39 -24.44 7.99
C LYS A 81 7.27 -24.43 6.95
N ASN A 82 6.77 -23.25 6.58
CA ASN A 82 5.63 -23.13 5.67
C ASN A 82 6.02 -23.23 4.19
N PHE A 83 7.30 -22.97 3.86
CA PHE A 83 7.79 -22.97 2.48
C PHE A 83 9.03 -23.85 2.27
N PRO A 84 9.02 -25.15 2.67
CA PRO A 84 10.21 -26.02 2.81
C PRO A 84 11.08 -26.20 1.56
N TYR A 85 10.53 -25.92 0.37
CA TYR A 85 11.22 -26.11 -0.91
C TYR A 85 11.74 -24.81 -1.53
N THR A 86 11.41 -23.66 -0.96
CA THR A 86 11.59 -22.34 -1.62
C THR A 86 12.86 -21.62 -1.17
N TRP A 87 13.39 -21.97 0.00
CA TRP A 87 14.53 -21.27 0.63
C TRP A 87 15.85 -22.03 0.56
N LYS A 88 15.85 -23.29 0.09
CA LYS A 88 17.04 -24.16 0.06
C LYS A 88 18.20 -23.57 -0.75
N ASP A 89 17.89 -22.82 -1.80
CA ASP A 89 18.90 -22.26 -2.71
C ASP A 89 19.32 -20.82 -2.35
N PHE A 90 18.56 -20.15 -1.47
CA PHE A 90 18.71 -18.71 -1.20
C PHE A 90 19.13 -18.36 0.23
N LEU A 91 18.92 -19.26 1.21
CA LEU A 91 19.38 -19.11 2.58
C LEU A 91 20.52 -20.09 2.84
N LYS A 92 21.77 -19.68 2.60
CA LYS A 92 22.93 -20.42 3.12
C LYS A 92 22.98 -20.28 4.66
N PRO A 93 23.43 -21.32 5.37
CA PRO A 93 23.64 -21.25 6.82
C PRO A 93 24.60 -20.12 7.20
#